data_AF-A0A819E2D3-F1
#
_entry.id   AF-A0A819E2D3-F1
#
_cell.length_a   1.000
_cell.length_b   1.000
_cell.length_c   1.000
_cell.angle_alpha   90.00
_cell.angle_beta   90.00
_cell.angle_gamma   90.00
#
_symmetry.space_group_name_H-M   'P 1'
#
loop_
_entity.id
_entity.type
_entity.pdbx_description
1 polymer ?
#
loop_
_entity_poly.entity_id
_entity_poly.type
_entity_poly.pdbx_seq_one_letter_code
_entity_poly.pdbx_strand_id
1 'polypeptide(L)'
;HKPYANQINLGVCCSIPEELNKYVKENNIQLLTHSDPIDVINESDFQQTIREYCHEYDALNWKPCSIVRYTSVIANRGIIKSKGFFIYAKRELRMTE
;
A
#
# COMPACT_ATOMS: atom_id res chain seq x y z
N HIS A 1 18.33 3.89 -8.47
CA HIS A 1 18.88 3.05 -7.39
C HIS A 1 17.97 1.85 -7.18
N LYS A 2 18.55 0.65 -7.03
CA LYS A 2 17.79 -0.51 -6.54
C LYS A 2 17.55 -0.34 -5.02
N PRO A 3 16.38 -0.75 -4.49
CA PRO A 3 16.14 -0.69 -3.05
C PRO A 3 17.08 -1.65 -2.32
N TYR A 4 17.69 -1.19 -1.22
CA TYR A 4 18.54 -2.03 -0.37
C TYR A 4 17.72 -2.71 0.74
N ALA A 5 16.47 -2.31 0.94
CA ALA A 5 15.58 -2.86 1.95
C ALA A 5 14.14 -2.95 1.43
N ASN A 6 13.40 -3.94 1.91
CA ASN A 6 11.98 -4.13 1.65
C ASN A 6 11.26 -4.46 2.98
N GLN A 7 10.13 -3.81 3.23
CA GLN A 7 9.28 -4.05 4.40
C GLN A 7 8.11 -4.95 4.00
N ILE A 8 7.97 -6.11 4.63
CA ILE A 8 6.92 -7.08 4.34
C ILE A 8 5.99 -7.28 5.54
N ASN A 9 4.72 -7.51 5.24
CA ASN A 9 3.75 -7.99 6.22
C ASN A 9 3.71 -9.52 6.16
N LEU A 10 3.95 -10.18 7.29
CA LEU A 10 3.86 -11.64 7.40
C LEU A 10 2.42 -12.14 7.63
N GLY A 11 1.49 -11.22 7.92
CA GLY A 11 0.09 -11.55 8.15
C GLY A 11 -0.07 -12.58 9.26
N VAL A 12 -0.72 -13.71 8.94
CA VAL A 12 -0.99 -14.81 9.87
C VAL A 12 0.15 -15.83 9.95
N CYS A 13 1.09 -15.82 9.00
CA CYS A 13 2.12 -16.86 8.86
C CYS A 13 3.53 -16.27 9.05
N CYS A 14 4.27 -16.76 10.04
CA CYS A 14 5.58 -16.22 10.41
C CYS A 14 6.76 -16.71 9.55
N SER A 15 6.52 -17.52 8.51
CA SER A 15 7.58 -18.06 7.66
C SER A 15 7.67 -17.31 6.32
N ILE A 16 8.88 -16.83 6.03
CA ILE A 16 9.21 -16.21 4.74
C ILE A 16 9.40 -17.34 3.71
N PRO A 17 8.72 -17.30 2.54
CA PRO A 17 8.90 -18.30 1.48
C PRO A 17 10.37 -18.47 1.07
N GLU A 18 10.82 -19.70 0.80
CA GLU A 18 12.22 -20.00 0.49
C GLU A 18 12.74 -19.27 -0.76
N GLU A 19 11.90 -19.17 -1.79
CA GLU A 19 12.23 -18.48 -3.04
C GLU A 19 12.54 -16.99 -2.78
N LEU A 20 11.70 -16.32 -1.97
CA LEU A 20 11.91 -14.93 -1.58
C LEU A 20 13.19 -14.77 -0.77
N ASN A 21 13.44 -15.67 0.18
CA ASN A 21 14.66 -15.67 0.99
C ASN A 21 15.93 -15.80 0.12
N LYS A 22 15.91 -16.67 -0.89
CA LYS A 22 17.03 -16.86 -1.82
C LYS A 22 17.27 -15.59 -2.63
N TYR A 23 16.23 -15.03 -3.24
CA TYR A 23 16.33 -13.81 -4.05
C TYR A 23 16.92 -12.63 -3.26
N VAL A 24 16.44 -12.44 -2.03
CA VAL A 24 16.86 -11.36 -1.14
C VAL A 24 18.33 -11.47 -0.77
N LYS A 25 18.80 -12.68 -0.46
CA LYS A 25 20.23 -12.95 -0.19
C LYS A 25 21.10 -12.67 -1.40
N GLU A 26 20.72 -13.16 -2.58
CA GLU A 26 21.49 -12.98 -3.83
C GLU A 26 21.59 -11.50 -4.24
N ASN A 27 20.57 -10.70 -3.94
CA ASN A 27 20.51 -9.29 -4.31
C ASN A 27 20.91 -8.32 -3.18
N ASN A 28 21.38 -8.82 -2.03
CA ASN A 28 21.73 -8.02 -0.85
C ASN A 28 20.61 -7.06 -0.42
N ILE A 29 19.37 -7.54 -0.42
CA ILE A 29 18.20 -6.79 0.03
C ILE A 29 17.97 -7.14 1.51
N GLN A 30 17.68 -6.15 2.36
CA GLN A 30 17.26 -6.36 3.74
C GLN A 30 15.75 -6.55 3.80
N LEU A 31 15.27 -7.71 4.25
CA LEU A 31 13.86 -7.87 4.61
C LEU A 31 13.62 -7.38 6.03
N LEU A 32 12.64 -6.50 6.18
CA LEU A 32 12.14 -5.98 7.44
C LEU A 32 10.67 -6.38 7.58
N THR A 33 10.24 -6.70 8.80
CA THR A 33 8.83 -7.00 9.05
C THR A 33 8.11 -5.78 9.61
N HIS A 34 6.85 -5.59 9.24
CA HIS A 34 5.97 -4.59 9.84
C HIS A 34 4.65 -5.23 10.25
N SER A 35 3.94 -4.56 11.17
CA SER A 35 2.64 -4.99 11.69
C SER A 35 1.50 -4.06 11.26
N ASP A 36 1.72 -3.19 10.27
CA ASP A 36 0.65 -2.39 9.67
C ASP A 36 -0.51 -3.32 9.24
N PRO A 37 -1.78 -2.86 9.34
CA PRO A 37 -2.92 -3.64 8.87
C PRO A 37 -2.76 -4.09 7.41
N ILE A 38 -3.24 -5.30 7.09
CA ILE A 38 -3.28 -5.80 5.70
C ILE A 38 -4.21 -4.91 4.87
N ASP A 39 -5.34 -4.53 5.47
CA ASP A 39 -6.30 -3.61 4.88
C ASP A 39 -6.20 -2.25 5.58
N VAL A 40 -5.50 -1.31 4.93
CA VAL A 40 -5.26 0.05 5.45
C VAL A 40 -6.49 0.94 5.24
N ILE A 41 -7.28 0.70 4.19
CA ILE A 41 -8.55 1.38 3.93
C ILE A 41 -9.48 0.39 3.22
N ASN A 42 -10.52 -0.03 3.93
CA ASN A 42 -11.50 -0.93 3.34
C ASN A 42 -12.33 -0.21 2.27
N GLU A 43 -12.98 -0.98 1.40
CA GLU A 43 -13.77 -0.44 0.28
C GLU A 43 -14.92 0.46 0.75
N SER A 44 -15.56 0.15 1.89
CA SER A 44 -16.66 0.95 2.43
C SER A 44 -16.20 2.34 2.85
N ASP A 45 -15.13 2.42 3.63
CA ASP A 45 -14.57 3.69 4.11
C ASP A 45 -14.04 4.54 2.94
N PHE A 46 -13.42 3.88 1.95
CA PHE A 46 -12.98 4.53 0.73
C PHE A 46 -14.18 5.10 -0.06
N GLN A 47 -15.22 4.31 -0.30
CA GLN A 47 -16.42 4.77 -1.01
C GLN A 47 -17.12 5.91 -0.27
N GLN A 48 -17.21 5.83 1.07
CA GLN A 48 -17.76 6.90 1.88
C GLN A 48 -17.00 8.21 1.71
N THR A 49 -15.66 8.13 1.65
CA THR A 49 -14.82 9.31 1.40
C THR A 49 -15.03 9.88 0.01
N ILE A 50 -15.14 9.04 -1.03
CA ILE A 50 -15.34 9.51 -2.42
C ILE A 50 -16.72 10.15 -2.61
N ARG A 51 -17.76 9.69 -1.90
CA ARG A 51 -19.12 10.26 -1.95
C ARG A 51 -19.17 11.74 -1.58
N GLU A 52 -18.24 12.24 -0.78
CA GLU A 52 -18.17 13.66 -0.42
C GLU A 52 -17.78 14.56 -1.60
N TYR A 53 -17.15 13.99 -2.63
CA TYR A 53 -16.58 14.74 -3.75
C TYR A 53 -17.14 14.35 -5.13
N CYS A 54 -18.02 13.34 -5.20
CA CYS A 54 -18.60 12.80 -6.44
C CYS A 54 -20.08 12.41 -6.24
N HIS A 55 -20.86 12.35 -7.33
CA HIS A 55 -22.23 11.83 -7.27
C HIS A 55 -22.26 10.38 -6.75
N GLU A 56 -23.29 10.03 -5.98
CA GLU A 56 -23.40 8.72 -5.31
C GLU A 56 -23.21 7.52 -6.26
N TYR A 57 -23.79 7.58 -7.46
CA TYR A 57 -23.65 6.56 -8.48
C TYR A 57 -22.21 6.41 -8.99
N ASP A 58 -21.46 7.50 -9.11
CA ASP A 58 -20.06 7.46 -9.49
C ASP A 58 -19.20 6.90 -8.36
N ALA A 59 -19.48 7.28 -7.11
CA ALA A 59 -18.72 6.85 -5.94
C ALA A 59 -18.77 5.32 -5.73
N LEU A 60 -19.95 4.71 -5.93
CA LEU A 60 -20.12 3.24 -5.85
C LEU A 60 -19.30 2.45 -6.88
N ASN A 61 -18.94 3.09 -8.00
CA ASN A 61 -18.19 2.44 -9.06
C ASN A 61 -16.67 2.54 -8.86
N TRP A 62 -16.20 3.27 -7.85
CA TRP A 62 -14.77 3.35 -7.51
C TRP A 62 -14.38 2.24 -6.53
N LYS A 63 -13.31 1.52 -6.85
CA LYS A 63 -12.72 0.49 -6.01
C LYS A 63 -11.24 0.76 -5.74
N PRO A 64 -10.77 0.70 -4.49
CA PRO A 64 -9.34 0.78 -4.20
C PRO A 64 -8.63 -0.47 -4.76
N CYS A 65 -7.43 -0.30 -5.32
CA CYS A 65 -6.65 -1.38 -5.91
C CYS A 65 -5.33 -1.60 -5.18
N SER A 66 -4.57 -0.53 -4.95
CA SER A 66 -3.31 -0.62 -4.20
C SER A 66 -3.07 0.65 -3.39
N ILE A 67 -2.34 0.47 -2.28
CA ILE A 67 -2.03 1.53 -1.33
C ILE A 67 -0.52 1.53 -1.13
N VAL A 68 0.09 2.69 -1.20
CA VAL A 68 1.53 2.88 -0.96
C VAL A 68 1.71 3.91 0.13
N ARG A 69 2.30 3.50 1.26
CA ARG A 69 2.73 4.42 2.31
C ARG A 69 4.10 5.00 1.95
N TYR A 70 4.24 6.32 2.03
CA TYR A 70 5.54 6.97 1.88
C TYR A 70 5.92 7.70 3.17
N THR A 71 7.22 7.79 3.42
CA THR A 71 7.77 8.57 4.53
C THR A 71 9.10 9.15 4.06
N SER A 72 9.22 10.48 4.09
CA SER A 72 10.47 11.17 3.81
C SER A 72 11.14 11.57 5.13
N VAL A 73 12.42 11.27 5.26
CA VAL A 73 13.18 11.45 6.49
C VAL A 73 14.43 12.26 6.17
N ILE A 74 14.78 13.21 7.04
CA ILE A 74 16.06 13.91 6.96
C ILE A 74 17.13 12.96 7.51
N ALA A 75 18.04 12.56 6.63
CA ALA A 75 19.14 11.65 6.96
C ALA A 75 19.93 12.13 8.19
N ASN A 76 20.32 11.19 9.05
CA ASN A 76 21.12 11.41 10.27
C ASN A 76 20.51 12.38 11.29
N ARG A 77 19.22 12.73 11.15
CA ARG A 77 18.53 13.60 12.12
C ARG A 77 17.33 12.95 12.78
N GLY A 78 16.87 11.80 12.27
CA GLY A 78 15.66 11.14 12.76
C GLY A 78 14.38 11.97 12.56
N ILE A 79 14.42 13.04 11.75
CA ILE A 79 13.28 13.93 11.52
C ILE A 79 12.49 13.44 10.32
N ILE A 80 11.20 13.14 10.52
CA ILE A 80 10.26 12.86 9.42
C ILE A 80 9.82 14.20 8.82
N LYS A 81 10.17 14.44 7.55
CA LYS A 81 9.78 15.66 6.82
C LYS A 81 8.34 15.56 6.31
N SER A 82 7.94 14.37 5.84
CA SER A 82 6.57 14.13 5.38
C SER A 82 6.22 12.64 5.49
N LYS A 83 4.95 12.33 5.69
CA LYS A 83 4.42 10.97 5.61
C LYS A 83 3.01 11.00 5.02
N GLY A 84 2.60 9.95 4.34
CA GLY A 84 1.27 9.85 3.81
C GLY A 84 1.06 8.57 3.00
N PHE A 85 -0.06 8.53 2.29
CA PHE A 85 -0.48 7.41 1.48
C PHE A 85 -0.79 7.88 0.06
N PHE A 86 -0.43 7.05 -0.92
CA PHE A 86 -0.97 7.11 -2.26
C PHE A 86 -1.93 5.94 -2.44
N ILE A 87 -3.12 6.22 -2.94
CA ILE A 87 -4.12 5.21 -3.24
C ILE A 87 -4.30 5.20 -4.75
N TYR A 88 -4.11 4.03 -5.35
CA TYR A 88 -4.53 3.77 -6.71
C TYR A 88 -5.91 3.11 -6.67
N ALA A 89 -6.88 3.74 -7.32
CA ALA A 89 -8.25 3.24 -7.42
C ALA A 89 -8.69 3.18 -8.89
N LYS A 90 -9.58 2.25 -9.19
CA LYS A 90 -10.18 2.10 -10.53
C LYS A 90 -11.68 2.38 -10.44
N ARG A 91 -12.21 2.99 -11.49
CA ARG A 91 -13.65 3.14 -11.68
C ARG A 91 -14.14 2.16 -12.73
N GLU A 92 -15.12 1.33 -12.37
CA GLU A 92 -15.83 0.48 -13.32
C GLU A 92 -16.90 1.31 -14.03
N LEU A 93 -16.71 1.57 -15.32
CA LEU A 93 -17.73 2.23 -16.13
C LEU A 93 -18.71 1.15 -16.63
N ARG A 94 -19.98 1.28 -16.27
CA ARG A 94 -21.02 0.47 -16.92
C ARG A 94 -21.13 0.93 -18.37
N MET A 95 -20.93 0.02 -19.32
CA MET A 95 -21.36 0.25 -20.69
C MET A 95 -22.88 0.30 -20.68
N THR A 96 -23.46 1.46 -20.94
CA THR A 96 -24.87 1.58 -21.31
C THR A 96 -25.05 0.95 -22.68
N GLU A 97 -25.75 -0.18 -22.74
CA GLU A 97 -26.44 -0.64 -23.94
C GLU A 97 -27.69 0.21 -24.20
#